data_AF-A0A1I8PED0-F1
#
_entry.id   AF-A0A1I8PED0-F1
#
_cell.length_a   1.000
_cell.length_b   1.000
_cell.length_c   1.000
_cell.angle_alpha   90.00
_cell.angle_beta   90.00
_cell.angle_gamma   90.00
#
_symmetry.space_group_name_H-M   'P 1'
#
loop_
_entity.id
_entity.type
_entity.pdbx_description
1 polymer ?
#
loop_
_entity_poly.entity_id
_entity_poly.type
_entity_poly.pdbx_seq_one_letter_code
_entity_poly.pdbx_strand_id
1 'polypeptide(L)'
;MACLKILAVLALIAFAKAQQNPIENILGNLTSLRNEEYISAHRRLYAFNIWLYGLEINAFKDSFLARVDAVEFQKDALLGEIIMANEKWEPLSAKSNVTKDCVEQNSDTMPTKQWAEKKFDKCISHAKSRINRLIMPLQVTNFTLAHHYSHVFEKDVTRCENKFNETMLKNQTVCLNKAVADANAYTAKNQNTFSKQMESAKNSSTIDIQNLHECIFDVHNATLTKISETNHNIESCIRGAVDCSKCSGHFCVDVYPMASSSIDFESTTMNNPFYGRNDTSGCLILNIF
;
A
#
# COMPACT_ATOMS: atom_id res chain seq x y z
N MET A 1 28.28 9.06 -4.42
CA MET A 1 29.11 7.82 -4.46
C MET A 1 28.64 6.75 -5.46
N ALA A 2 27.67 7.04 -6.36
CA ALA A 2 27.27 6.11 -7.43
C ALA A 2 28.05 6.31 -8.74
N CYS A 3 28.49 7.53 -9.06
CA CYS A 3 29.23 7.82 -10.30
C CYS A 3 30.66 7.26 -10.34
N LEU A 4 31.29 7.01 -9.18
CA LEU A 4 32.65 6.46 -9.10
C LEU A 4 32.73 4.97 -9.47
N LYS A 5 31.64 4.21 -9.28
CA LYS A 5 31.60 2.77 -9.61
C LYS A 5 31.40 2.51 -11.10
N ILE A 6 30.74 3.42 -11.81
CA ILE A 6 30.50 3.31 -13.26
C ILE A 6 31.78 3.65 -14.05
N LEU A 7 32.59 4.60 -13.56
CA LEU A 7 33.88 4.96 -14.18
C LEU A 7 34.94 3.86 -14.02
N ALA A 8 34.95 3.12 -12.90
CA ALA A 8 35.89 2.02 -12.68
C ALA A 8 35.66 0.82 -13.64
N VAL A 9 34.40 0.56 -14.02
CA VAL A 9 34.05 -0.53 -14.95
C VAL A 9 34.43 -0.20 -16.40
N LEU A 10 34.35 1.09 -16.79
CA LEU A 10 34.78 1.52 -18.13
C LEU A 10 36.31 1.51 -18.29
N ALA A 11 37.07 1.77 -17.21
CA ALA A 11 38.54 1.74 -17.24
C ALA A 11 39.09 0.33 -17.47
N LEU A 12 38.46 -0.72 -16.92
CA LEU A 12 38.89 -2.12 -17.10
C LEU A 12 38.73 -2.63 -18.54
N ILE A 13 37.81 -2.06 -19.32
CA ILE A 13 37.57 -2.45 -20.72
C ILE A 13 38.64 -1.83 -21.66
N ALA A 14 39.32 -0.76 -21.24
CA ALA A 14 40.31 -0.06 -22.07
C ALA A 14 41.70 -0.72 -22.06
N PHE A 15 42.09 -1.43 -20.99
CA PHE A 15 43.43 -2.02 -20.86
C PHE A 15 43.63 -3.33 -21.62
N ALA A 16 42.57 -3.95 -22.16
CA ALA A 16 42.67 -5.23 -22.87
C ALA A 16 43.12 -5.12 -24.34
N LYS A 17 43.34 -3.90 -24.87
CA LYS A 17 43.57 -3.67 -26.32
C LYS A 17 45.03 -3.50 -26.75
N ALA A 18 46.01 -3.75 -25.90
CA ALA A 18 47.42 -3.55 -26.24
C ALA A 18 48.20 -4.88 -26.26
N GLN A 19 48.16 -5.58 -27.40
CA GLN A 19 49.30 -6.33 -27.96
C GLN A 19 48.94 -6.91 -29.33
N GLN A 20 49.71 -6.53 -30.36
CA GLN A 20 49.56 -6.95 -31.75
C GLN A 20 50.84 -7.66 -32.22
N ASN A 21 50.66 -8.71 -33.05
CA ASN A 21 51.47 -9.24 -34.18
C ASN A 21 51.87 -10.74 -34.08
N PRO A 22 52.15 -11.47 -35.20
CA PRO A 22 51.54 -11.42 -36.55
C PRO A 22 51.29 -12.81 -37.25
N ILE A 23 50.63 -12.76 -38.43
CA ILE A 23 50.69 -13.66 -39.64
C ILE A 23 49.63 -14.78 -39.86
N GLU A 24 48.67 -14.42 -40.72
CA GLU A 24 47.81 -15.15 -41.69
C GLU A 24 47.08 -16.48 -41.37
N ASN A 25 47.62 -17.42 -40.59
CA ASN A 25 46.79 -18.50 -40.00
C ASN A 25 46.09 -18.06 -38.71
N ILE A 26 46.52 -16.93 -38.17
CA ILE A 26 45.94 -16.28 -37.00
C ILE A 26 44.65 -15.55 -37.37
N LEU A 27 44.48 -15.05 -38.60
CA LEU A 27 43.34 -14.20 -38.94
C LEU A 27 42.00 -14.97 -38.85
N GLY A 28 42.00 -16.25 -39.24
CA GLY A 28 40.82 -17.11 -39.12
C GLY A 28 40.41 -17.32 -37.65
N ASN A 29 41.38 -17.77 -36.86
CA ASN A 29 41.22 -18.02 -35.42
C ASN A 29 40.92 -16.74 -34.62
N LEU A 30 41.54 -15.60 -34.95
CA LEU A 30 41.32 -14.32 -34.28
C LEU A 30 39.92 -13.77 -34.55
N THR A 31 39.37 -14.02 -35.75
CA THR A 31 38.00 -13.61 -36.09
C THR A 31 36.96 -14.50 -35.41
N SER A 32 37.23 -15.80 -35.29
CA SER A 32 36.41 -16.74 -34.50
C SER A 32 36.44 -16.40 -33.01
N LEU A 33 37.64 -16.20 -32.43
CA LEU A 33 37.83 -15.78 -31.05
C LEU A 33 37.09 -14.46 -30.75
N ARG A 34 37.15 -13.49 -31.68
CA ARG A 34 36.44 -12.21 -31.54
C ARG A 34 34.92 -12.35 -31.62
N ASN A 35 34.41 -13.31 -32.41
CA ASN A 35 32.98 -13.61 -32.46
C ASN A 35 32.51 -14.26 -31.13
N GLU A 36 33.29 -15.16 -30.56
CA GLU A 36 33.00 -15.78 -29.26
C GLU A 36 33.01 -14.75 -28.12
N GLU A 37 34.03 -13.89 -28.06
CA GLU A 37 34.09 -12.79 -27.09
C GLU A 37 32.90 -11.83 -27.23
N TYR A 38 32.52 -11.51 -28.47
CA TYR A 38 31.38 -10.65 -28.78
C TYR A 38 30.05 -11.24 -28.29
N ILE A 39 29.80 -12.53 -28.56
CA ILE A 39 28.61 -13.23 -28.07
C ILE A 39 28.65 -13.38 -26.55
N SER A 40 29.80 -13.70 -25.96
CA SER A 40 29.95 -13.79 -24.50
C SER A 40 29.64 -12.45 -23.82
N ALA A 41 30.07 -11.32 -24.38
CA ALA A 41 29.73 -10.00 -23.86
C ALA A 41 28.20 -9.75 -23.87
N HIS A 42 27.51 -10.16 -24.94
CA HIS A 42 26.05 -10.03 -25.01
C HIS A 42 25.32 -10.95 -24.05
N ARG A 43 25.78 -12.20 -23.87
CA ARG A 43 25.25 -13.10 -22.84
C ARG A 43 25.34 -12.50 -21.43
N ARG A 44 26.45 -11.82 -21.10
CA ARG A 44 26.61 -11.10 -19.82
C ARG A 44 25.64 -9.92 -19.69
N LEU A 45 25.48 -9.14 -20.75
CA LEU A 45 24.50 -8.03 -20.79
C LEU A 45 23.07 -8.55 -20.60
N TYR A 46 22.71 -9.64 -21.26
CA TYR A 46 21.38 -10.26 -21.15
C TYR A 46 21.11 -10.82 -19.76
N ALA A 47 22.10 -11.49 -19.14
CA ALA A 47 22.00 -11.91 -17.75
C ALA A 47 21.82 -10.72 -16.80
N PHE A 48 22.53 -9.62 -17.04
CA PHE A 48 22.37 -8.38 -16.28
C PHE A 48 20.96 -7.80 -16.39
N ASN A 49 20.34 -7.80 -17.58
CA ASN A 49 18.97 -7.32 -17.76
C ASN A 49 17.95 -8.11 -16.92
N ILE A 50 18.07 -9.45 -16.90
CA ILE A 50 17.20 -10.32 -16.09
C ILE A 50 17.38 -10.05 -14.60
N TRP A 51 18.63 -9.90 -14.17
CA TRP A 51 18.96 -9.59 -12.79
C TRP A 51 18.40 -8.22 -12.37
N LEU A 52 18.55 -7.20 -13.22
CA LEU A 52 18.04 -5.86 -12.96
C LEU A 52 16.52 -5.85 -12.79
N TYR A 53 15.77 -6.55 -13.65
CA TYR A 53 14.32 -6.69 -13.48
C TYR A 53 13.96 -7.40 -12.17
N GLY A 54 14.72 -8.43 -11.79
CA GLY A 54 14.55 -9.11 -10.50
C GLY A 54 14.73 -8.15 -9.31
N LEU A 55 15.77 -7.31 -9.36
CA LEU A 55 15.97 -6.28 -8.34
C LEU A 55 14.84 -5.26 -8.28
N GLU A 56 14.39 -4.74 -9.43
CA GLU A 56 13.33 -3.74 -9.47
C GLU A 56 11.99 -4.30 -8.95
N ILE A 57 11.66 -5.56 -9.28
CA ILE A 57 10.48 -6.25 -8.75
C ILE A 57 10.56 -6.37 -7.22
N ASN A 58 11.71 -6.80 -6.69
CA ASN A 58 11.90 -6.98 -5.26
C ASN A 58 11.88 -5.64 -4.51
N ALA A 59 12.55 -4.61 -5.03
CA ALA A 59 12.53 -3.28 -4.44
C ALA A 59 11.11 -2.70 -4.38
N PHE A 60 10.32 -2.89 -5.44
CA PHE A 60 8.90 -2.50 -5.43
C PHE A 60 8.10 -3.29 -4.39
N LYS A 61 8.29 -4.61 -4.33
CA LYS A 61 7.63 -5.49 -3.36
C LYS A 61 7.92 -5.06 -1.93
N ASP A 62 9.18 -4.87 -1.59
CA ASP A 62 9.62 -4.52 -0.24
C ASP A 62 9.13 -3.11 0.14
N SER A 63 9.17 -2.16 -0.81
CA SER A 63 8.64 -0.82 -0.58
C SER A 63 7.13 -0.82 -0.31
N PHE A 64 6.36 -1.61 -1.05
CA PHE A 64 4.92 -1.74 -0.81
C PHE A 64 4.64 -2.37 0.55
N LEU A 65 5.28 -3.49 0.88
CA LEU A 65 5.07 -4.17 2.17
C LEU A 65 5.50 -3.29 3.34
N ALA A 66 6.60 -2.55 3.23
CA ALA A 66 7.01 -1.60 4.26
C ALA A 66 5.97 -0.50 4.50
N ARG A 67 5.30 0.00 3.44
CA ARG A 67 4.20 0.96 3.60
C ARG A 67 2.96 0.33 4.25
N VAL A 68 2.68 -0.93 3.97
CA VAL A 68 1.60 -1.67 4.63
C VAL A 68 1.91 -1.90 6.11
N ASP A 69 3.14 -2.28 6.45
CA ASP A 69 3.57 -2.52 7.84
C ASP A 69 3.67 -1.21 8.63
N ALA A 70 3.99 -0.10 7.95
CA ALA A 70 4.08 1.20 8.59
C ALA A 70 2.77 1.67 9.21
N VAL A 71 1.60 1.09 8.93
CA VAL A 71 0.34 1.49 9.59
C VAL A 71 0.14 0.81 10.94
N GLU A 72 0.97 -0.18 11.28
CA GLU A 72 0.81 -0.99 12.48
C GLU A 72 0.93 -0.18 13.78
N PHE A 73 1.66 0.95 13.77
CA PHE A 73 1.71 1.85 14.94
C PHE A 73 0.32 2.42 15.31
N GLN A 74 -0.60 2.55 14.35
CA GLN A 74 -1.95 3.06 14.62
C GLN A 74 -2.78 2.02 15.40
N LYS A 75 -2.44 0.73 15.28
CA LYS A 75 -3.04 -0.35 16.06
C LYS A 75 -2.79 -0.11 17.54
N ASP A 76 -1.53 0.03 17.94
CA ASP A 76 -1.17 0.19 19.36
C ASP A 76 -1.81 1.44 19.97
N ALA A 77 -1.85 2.55 19.23
CA ALA A 77 -2.56 3.76 19.64
C ALA A 77 -4.05 3.49 19.89
N LEU A 78 -4.74 2.81 18.96
CA LEU A 78 -6.15 2.46 19.12
C LEU A 78 -6.40 1.55 20.33
N LEU A 79 -5.53 0.56 20.56
CA LEU A 79 -5.67 -0.35 21.70
C LEU A 79 -5.45 0.40 23.02
N GLY A 80 -4.54 1.38 23.04
CA GLY A 80 -4.34 2.29 24.16
C GLY A 80 -5.60 3.07 24.50
N GLU A 81 -6.30 3.63 23.51
CA GLU A 81 -7.57 4.33 23.71
C GLU A 81 -8.66 3.43 24.33
N ILE A 82 -8.77 2.18 23.89
CA ILE A 82 -9.69 1.20 24.49
C ILE A 82 -9.33 0.94 25.96
N ILE A 83 -8.05 0.76 26.26
CA ILE A 83 -7.56 0.51 27.63
C ILE A 83 -7.86 1.71 28.52
N MET A 84 -7.47 2.92 28.11
CA MET A 84 -7.70 4.14 28.88
C MET A 84 -9.20 4.39 29.14
N ALA A 85 -10.04 4.13 28.14
CA ALA A 85 -11.47 4.29 28.28
C ALA A 85 -12.07 3.26 29.26
N ASN A 86 -11.58 2.01 29.29
CA ASN A 86 -11.95 1.01 30.30
C ASN A 86 -11.46 1.40 31.71
N GLU A 87 -10.20 1.81 31.84
CA GLU A 87 -9.60 2.20 33.12
C GLU A 87 -10.31 3.40 33.75
N LYS A 88 -10.88 4.30 32.93
CA LYS A 88 -11.72 5.42 33.41
C LYS A 88 -12.95 4.93 34.19
N TRP A 89 -13.48 3.74 33.89
CA TRP A 89 -14.72 3.24 34.49
C TRP A 89 -14.52 2.47 35.80
N GLU A 90 -13.32 1.94 36.06
CA GLU A 90 -13.04 1.23 37.31
C GLU A 90 -13.29 2.09 38.56
N PRO A 91 -12.77 3.34 38.66
CA PRO A 91 -13.06 4.21 39.80
C PRO A 91 -14.54 4.59 39.90
N LEU A 92 -15.23 4.73 38.76
CA LEU A 92 -16.67 5.02 38.74
C LEU A 92 -17.47 3.86 39.31
N SER A 93 -17.12 2.63 38.96
CA SER A 93 -17.77 1.41 39.46
C SER A 93 -17.55 1.21 40.96
N ALA A 94 -16.44 1.69 41.52
CA ALA A 94 -16.14 1.62 42.95
C ALA A 94 -16.85 2.72 43.79
N LYS A 95 -17.38 3.78 43.16
CA LYS A 95 -17.88 4.97 43.87
C LYS A 95 -19.24 4.76 44.55
N SER A 96 -20.18 4.07 43.91
CA SER A 96 -21.51 3.76 44.46
C SER A 96 -22.20 2.63 43.68
N ASN A 97 -23.27 2.07 44.23
CA ASN A 97 -24.07 1.06 43.52
C ASN A 97 -24.71 1.64 42.25
N VAL A 98 -25.13 2.91 42.26
CA VAL A 98 -25.74 3.56 41.09
C VAL A 98 -24.74 3.70 39.94
N THR A 99 -23.51 4.14 40.24
CA THR A 99 -22.47 4.26 39.21
C THR A 99 -22.02 2.90 38.71
N LYS A 100 -21.99 1.88 39.59
CA LYS A 100 -21.75 0.49 39.22
C LYS A 100 -22.80 -0.04 38.26
N ASP A 101 -24.09 0.10 38.58
CA ASP A 101 -25.20 -0.36 37.73
C ASP A 101 -25.17 0.32 36.35
N CYS A 102 -24.87 1.62 36.30
CA CYS A 102 -24.72 2.36 35.04
C CYS A 102 -23.56 1.84 34.17
N VAL A 103 -22.43 1.49 34.78
CA VAL A 103 -21.28 0.93 34.04
C VAL A 103 -21.61 -0.48 33.55
N GLU A 104 -22.16 -1.35 34.40
CA GLU A 104 -22.51 -2.73 34.04
C GLU A 104 -23.51 -2.77 32.87
N GLN A 105 -24.55 -1.94 32.90
CA GLN A 105 -25.57 -1.87 31.84
C GLN A 105 -25.02 -1.44 30.47
N ASN A 106 -23.95 -0.67 30.43
CA ASN A 106 -23.38 -0.12 29.19
C ASN A 106 -22.09 -0.82 28.76
N SER A 107 -21.58 -1.77 29.56
CA SER A 107 -20.30 -2.44 29.32
C SER A 107 -20.25 -3.22 28.00
N ASP A 108 -21.38 -3.77 27.53
CA ASP A 108 -21.47 -4.53 26.27
C ASP A 108 -21.29 -3.66 25.01
N THR A 109 -21.53 -2.35 25.11
CA THR A 109 -21.36 -1.41 23.99
C THR A 109 -19.89 -1.10 23.72
N MET A 110 -19.03 -1.29 24.74
CA MET A 110 -17.60 -1.03 24.66
C MET A 110 -16.91 -1.98 23.67
N PRO A 111 -16.12 -1.47 22.70
CA PRO A 111 -15.32 -2.32 21.85
C PRO A 111 -14.24 -3.04 22.67
N THR A 112 -14.09 -4.34 22.43
CA THR A 112 -13.02 -5.11 23.05
C THR A 112 -11.71 -4.92 22.29
N LYS A 113 -10.58 -4.99 23.02
CA LYS A 113 -9.23 -5.00 22.43
C LYS A 113 -9.11 -6.05 21.33
N GLN A 114 -9.57 -7.27 21.60
CA GLN A 114 -9.51 -8.39 20.65
C GLN A 114 -10.31 -8.12 19.36
N TRP A 115 -11.47 -7.46 19.46
CA TRP A 115 -12.25 -7.11 18.29
C TRP A 115 -11.50 -6.08 17.43
N ALA A 116 -10.95 -5.03 18.04
CA ALA A 116 -10.21 -3.99 17.33
C ALA A 116 -8.95 -4.57 16.68
N GLU A 117 -8.17 -5.38 17.40
CA GLU A 117 -6.99 -6.10 16.87
C GLU A 117 -7.35 -6.91 15.63
N LYS A 118 -8.38 -7.76 15.72
CA LYS A 118 -8.80 -8.63 14.62
C LYS A 118 -9.25 -7.84 13.39
N LYS A 119 -9.93 -6.71 13.59
CA LYS A 119 -10.38 -5.84 12.49
C LYS A 119 -9.20 -5.15 11.82
N PHE A 120 -8.27 -4.64 12.62
CA PHE A 120 -7.05 -4.00 12.15
C PHE A 120 -6.17 -4.99 11.35
N ASP A 121 -5.92 -6.17 11.91
CA ASP A 121 -5.12 -7.23 11.27
C ASP A 121 -5.75 -7.71 9.97
N LYS A 122 -7.09 -7.72 9.88
CA LYS A 122 -7.80 -8.01 8.65
C LYS A 122 -7.52 -6.97 7.56
N CYS A 123 -7.48 -5.67 7.90
CA CYS A 123 -7.12 -4.61 6.94
C CYS A 123 -5.68 -4.81 6.42
N ILE A 124 -4.71 -5.01 7.32
CA ILE A 124 -3.31 -5.26 6.96
C ILE A 124 -3.19 -6.51 6.07
N SER A 125 -3.76 -7.65 6.51
CA SER A 125 -3.67 -8.91 5.77
C SER A 125 -4.30 -8.79 4.37
N HIS A 126 -5.38 -8.03 4.24
CA HIS A 126 -6.01 -7.79 2.95
C HIS A 126 -5.07 -7.00 2.03
N ALA A 127 -4.45 -5.92 2.51
CA ALA A 127 -3.48 -5.14 1.74
C ALA A 127 -2.25 -5.98 1.36
N LYS A 128 -1.67 -6.76 2.29
CA LYS A 128 -0.55 -7.66 2.01
C LYS A 128 -0.87 -8.65 0.89
N SER A 129 -2.10 -9.16 0.83
CA SER A 129 -2.53 -10.11 -0.21
C SER A 129 -2.49 -9.54 -1.64
N ARG A 130 -2.51 -8.20 -1.80
CA ARG A 130 -2.49 -7.55 -3.11
C ARG A 130 -1.14 -7.65 -3.81
N ILE A 131 -0.05 -7.85 -3.07
CA ILE A 131 1.31 -7.76 -3.62
C ILE A 131 1.55 -8.70 -4.80
N ASN A 132 1.06 -9.93 -4.72
CA ASN A 132 1.25 -10.93 -5.77
C ASN A 132 0.59 -10.48 -7.09
N ARG A 133 -0.59 -9.86 -7.01
CA ARG A 133 -1.28 -9.32 -8.19
C ARG A 133 -0.49 -8.16 -8.82
N LEU A 134 0.16 -7.32 -8.01
CA LEU A 134 0.94 -6.18 -8.49
C LEU A 134 2.22 -6.64 -9.21
N ILE A 135 2.88 -7.69 -8.73
CA ILE A 135 4.19 -8.14 -9.28
C ILE A 135 4.08 -9.18 -10.38
N MET A 136 2.99 -9.94 -10.45
CA MET A 136 2.86 -11.05 -11.39
C MET A 136 3.10 -10.66 -12.86
N PRO A 137 2.56 -9.55 -13.40
CA PRO A 137 2.84 -9.15 -14.78
C PRO A 137 4.33 -8.90 -15.03
N LEU A 138 5.02 -8.29 -14.07
CA LEU A 138 6.46 -8.00 -14.15
C LEU A 138 7.28 -9.29 -14.17
N GLN A 139 6.91 -10.25 -13.32
CA GLN A 139 7.55 -11.57 -13.27
C GLN A 139 7.39 -12.33 -14.59
N VAL A 140 6.20 -12.28 -15.19
CA VAL A 140 5.92 -12.90 -16.49
C VAL A 140 6.79 -12.28 -17.60
N THR A 141 6.89 -10.95 -17.64
CA THR A 141 7.76 -10.26 -18.59
C THR A 141 9.23 -10.64 -18.40
N ASN A 142 9.72 -10.68 -17.16
CA ASN A 142 11.10 -11.08 -16.86
C ASN A 142 11.37 -12.54 -17.28
N PHE A 143 10.44 -13.46 -16.96
CA PHE A 143 10.53 -14.86 -17.37
C PHE A 143 10.55 -15.01 -18.90
N THR A 144 9.69 -14.26 -19.59
CA THR A 144 9.60 -14.29 -21.06
C THR A 144 10.90 -13.80 -21.70
N LEU A 145 11.50 -12.73 -21.17
CA LEU A 145 12.80 -12.23 -21.62
C LEU A 145 13.93 -13.24 -21.34
N ALA A 146 13.94 -13.85 -20.16
CA ALA A 146 14.93 -14.87 -19.80
C ALA A 146 14.83 -16.10 -20.72
N HIS A 147 13.61 -16.52 -21.05
CA HIS A 147 13.37 -17.60 -22.01
C HIS A 147 13.88 -17.24 -23.41
N HIS A 148 13.63 -16.01 -23.87
CA HIS A 148 14.13 -15.55 -25.16
C HIS A 148 15.66 -15.61 -25.23
N TYR A 149 16.36 -15.14 -24.19
CA TYR A 149 17.82 -15.20 -24.14
C TYR A 149 18.36 -16.63 -24.08
N SER A 150 17.80 -17.48 -23.22
CA SER A 150 18.33 -18.83 -22.99
C SER A 150 17.99 -19.83 -24.11
N HIS A 151 16.94 -19.58 -24.89
CA HIS A 151 16.49 -20.51 -25.92
C HIS A 151 16.54 -19.93 -27.33
N VAL A 152 15.93 -18.77 -27.57
CA VAL A 152 15.79 -18.23 -28.93
C VAL A 152 17.14 -17.71 -29.42
N PHE A 153 17.77 -16.85 -28.63
CA PHE A 153 19.08 -16.29 -28.95
C PHE A 153 20.14 -17.40 -29.08
N GLU A 154 20.22 -18.33 -28.12
CA GLU A 154 21.18 -19.42 -28.18
C GLU A 154 20.97 -20.34 -29.40
N LYS A 155 19.72 -20.64 -29.76
CA LYS A 155 19.41 -21.40 -30.97
C LYS A 155 19.88 -20.67 -32.23
N ASP A 156 19.75 -19.35 -32.29
CA ASP A 156 20.19 -18.56 -33.44
C ASP A 156 21.71 -18.47 -33.52
N VAL A 157 22.41 -18.35 -32.38
CA VAL A 157 23.87 -18.44 -32.29
C VAL A 157 24.36 -19.79 -32.81
N THR A 158 23.86 -20.90 -32.27
CA THR A 158 24.24 -22.25 -32.71
C THR A 158 23.94 -22.49 -34.19
N ARG A 159 22.84 -21.93 -34.71
CA ARG A 159 22.51 -22.01 -36.14
C ARG A 159 23.52 -21.25 -36.99
N CYS A 160 23.97 -20.08 -36.56
CA CYS A 160 25.02 -19.34 -37.25
C CYS A 160 26.35 -20.08 -37.21
N GLU A 161 26.71 -20.67 -36.08
CA GLU A 161 27.94 -21.47 -35.90
C GLU A 161 27.95 -22.70 -36.81
N ASN A 162 26.84 -23.44 -36.87
CA ASN A 162 26.76 -24.67 -37.68
C ASN A 162 26.64 -24.43 -39.20
N LYS A 163 26.25 -23.23 -39.62
CA LYS A 163 25.97 -22.92 -41.03
C LYS A 163 27.22 -22.53 -41.82
N PHE A 164 28.25 -22.02 -41.16
CA PHE A 164 29.43 -21.45 -41.82
C PHE A 164 30.71 -22.15 -41.32
N ASN A 165 31.49 -22.68 -42.26
CA ASN A 165 32.80 -23.28 -41.95
C ASN A 165 33.85 -22.20 -41.67
N GLU A 166 35.03 -22.61 -41.17
CA GLU A 166 36.17 -21.74 -40.82
C GLU A 166 36.64 -20.82 -41.97
N THR A 167 36.32 -21.14 -43.22
CA THR A 167 36.64 -20.31 -44.39
C THR A 167 35.61 -19.21 -44.69
N MET A 168 34.46 -19.20 -44.01
CA MET A 168 33.33 -18.26 -44.23
C MET A 168 33.07 -17.33 -43.02
N LEU A 169 34.12 -16.97 -42.28
CA LEU A 169 34.06 -16.17 -41.06
C LEU A 169 33.30 -14.84 -41.20
N LYS A 170 33.44 -14.14 -42.33
CA LYS A 170 32.70 -12.88 -42.57
C LYS A 170 31.17 -13.11 -42.59
N ASN A 171 30.72 -14.21 -43.20
CA ASN A 171 29.30 -14.55 -43.25
C ASN A 171 28.78 -15.01 -41.89
N GLN A 172 29.62 -15.72 -41.12
CA GLN A 172 29.34 -16.08 -39.74
C GLN A 172 29.16 -14.83 -38.87
N THR A 173 30.09 -13.86 -38.92
CA THR A 173 30.00 -12.61 -38.16
C THR A 173 28.72 -11.83 -38.51
N VAL A 174 28.35 -11.74 -39.79
CA VAL A 174 27.10 -11.07 -40.21
C VAL A 174 25.86 -11.79 -39.64
N CYS A 175 25.86 -13.12 -39.61
CA CYS A 175 24.78 -13.91 -39.03
C CYS A 175 24.66 -13.67 -37.51
N LEU A 176 25.78 -13.72 -36.79
CA LEU A 176 25.82 -13.49 -35.34
C LEU A 176 25.38 -12.05 -34.98
N ASN A 177 25.80 -11.05 -35.75
CA ASN A 177 25.35 -9.67 -35.58
C ASN A 177 23.83 -9.54 -35.75
N LYS A 178 23.24 -10.29 -36.69
CA LYS A 178 21.79 -10.31 -36.85
C LYS A 178 21.09 -10.95 -35.65
N ALA A 179 21.57 -12.09 -35.15
CA ALA A 179 21.01 -12.73 -33.96
C ALA A 179 21.04 -11.79 -32.74
N VAL A 180 22.14 -11.07 -32.55
CA VAL A 180 22.25 -10.03 -31.51
C VAL A 180 21.30 -8.86 -31.75
N ALA A 181 21.19 -8.36 -32.98
CA ALA A 181 20.29 -7.26 -33.31
C ALA A 181 18.82 -7.63 -33.03
N ASP A 182 18.41 -8.84 -33.40
CA ASP A 182 17.06 -9.35 -33.17
C ASP A 182 16.78 -9.52 -31.65
N ALA A 183 17.74 -10.05 -30.89
CA ALA A 183 17.63 -10.16 -29.43
C ALA A 183 17.59 -8.78 -28.73
N ASN A 184 18.36 -7.81 -29.22
CA ASN A 184 18.35 -6.43 -28.71
C ASN A 184 17.02 -5.73 -29.01
N ALA A 185 16.44 -5.94 -30.20
CA ALA A 185 15.11 -5.42 -30.53
C ALA A 185 14.03 -6.03 -29.63
N TYR A 186 14.10 -7.34 -29.36
CA TYR A 186 13.21 -8.01 -28.42
C TYR A 186 13.36 -7.49 -26.99
N THR A 187 14.60 -7.23 -26.56
CA THR A 187 14.92 -6.63 -25.27
C THR A 187 14.29 -5.25 -25.12
N ALA A 188 14.48 -4.37 -26.10
CA ALA A 188 13.92 -3.01 -26.07
C ALA A 188 12.39 -3.03 -25.98
N LYS A 189 11.72 -3.95 -26.69
CA LYS A 189 10.27 -4.14 -26.60
C LYS A 189 9.86 -4.61 -25.20
N ASN A 190 10.56 -5.60 -24.63
CA ASN A 190 10.27 -6.10 -23.28
C ASN A 190 10.49 -5.01 -22.22
N GLN A 191 11.52 -4.18 -22.37
CA GLN A 191 11.78 -3.05 -21.47
C GLN A 191 10.63 -2.07 -21.45
N ASN A 192 10.10 -1.69 -22.61
CA ASN A 192 8.93 -0.82 -22.68
C ASN A 192 7.71 -1.45 -21.98
N THR A 193 7.46 -2.75 -22.20
CA THR A 193 6.38 -3.48 -21.53
C THR A 193 6.59 -3.52 -20.02
N PHE A 194 7.79 -3.85 -19.56
CA PHE A 194 8.13 -3.90 -18.14
C PHE A 194 7.95 -2.53 -17.47
N SER A 195 8.45 -1.46 -18.08
CA SER A 195 8.30 -0.10 -17.54
C SER A 195 6.83 0.32 -17.40
N LYS A 196 5.99 0.03 -18.40
CA LYS A 196 4.54 0.31 -18.33
C LYS A 196 3.85 -0.50 -17.24
N GLN A 197 4.19 -1.78 -17.10
CA GLN A 197 3.66 -2.63 -16.03
C GLN A 197 4.11 -2.13 -14.66
N MET A 198 5.36 -1.66 -14.52
CA MET A 198 5.90 -1.13 -13.27
C MET A 198 5.20 0.17 -12.88
N GLU A 199 4.97 1.06 -13.83
CA GLU A 199 4.19 2.28 -13.62
C GLU A 199 2.75 1.97 -13.20
N SER A 200 2.09 1.03 -13.90
CA SER A 200 0.75 0.58 -13.52
C SER A 200 0.72 -0.04 -12.12
N ALA A 201 1.71 -0.86 -11.77
CA ALA A 201 1.82 -1.46 -10.45
C ALA A 201 2.03 -0.39 -9.36
N LYS A 202 2.84 0.64 -9.62
CA LYS A 202 3.00 1.79 -8.71
C LYS A 202 1.68 2.53 -8.49
N ASN A 203 0.93 2.82 -9.56
CA ASN A 203 -0.36 3.50 -9.45
C ASN A 203 -1.37 2.66 -8.67
N SER A 204 -1.50 1.36 -8.97
CA SER A 204 -2.37 0.45 -8.22
C SER A 204 -1.94 0.31 -6.76
N SER A 205 -0.64 0.27 -6.48
CA SER A 205 -0.12 0.21 -5.12
C SER A 205 -0.52 1.42 -4.28
N THR A 206 -0.58 2.61 -4.89
CA THR A 206 -1.04 3.83 -4.20
C THR A 206 -2.51 3.73 -3.82
N ILE A 207 -3.35 3.24 -4.73
CA ILE A 207 -4.78 3.00 -4.46
C ILE A 207 -4.95 1.93 -3.37
N ASP A 208 -4.20 0.83 -3.42
CA ASP A 208 -4.27 -0.23 -2.41
C ASP A 208 -3.86 0.28 -1.01
N ILE A 209 -2.88 1.18 -0.93
CA ILE A 209 -2.49 1.84 0.34
C ILE A 209 -3.56 2.84 0.81
N GLN A 210 -4.21 3.57 -0.09
CA GLN A 210 -5.35 4.43 0.28
C GLN A 210 -6.49 3.60 0.86
N ASN A 211 -6.86 2.50 0.21
CA ASN A 211 -7.88 1.57 0.71
C ASN A 211 -7.50 0.97 2.08
N LEU A 212 -6.21 0.72 2.32
CA LEU A 212 -5.72 0.29 3.63
C LEU A 212 -5.97 1.36 4.70
N HIS A 213 -5.64 2.62 4.40
CA HIS A 213 -5.89 3.74 5.31
C HIS A 213 -7.38 3.95 5.57
N GLU A 214 -8.23 3.84 4.55
CA GLU A 214 -9.70 3.91 4.70
C GLU A 214 -10.22 2.79 5.59
N CYS A 215 -9.78 1.54 5.35
CA CYS A 215 -10.16 0.40 6.19
C CYS A 215 -9.77 0.62 7.67
N ILE A 216 -8.55 1.11 7.91
CA ILE A 216 -8.07 1.40 9.27
C ILE A 216 -8.85 2.56 9.90
N PHE A 217 -9.13 3.60 9.13
CA PHE A 217 -9.95 4.72 9.58
C PHE A 217 -11.34 4.25 10.00
N ASP A 218 -11.97 3.34 9.26
CA ASP A 218 -13.26 2.77 9.63
C ASP A 218 -13.18 2.02 10.97
N VAL A 219 -12.08 1.28 11.23
CA VAL A 219 -11.86 0.62 12.53
C VAL A 219 -11.71 1.66 13.65
N HIS A 220 -10.91 2.70 13.44
CA HIS A 220 -10.74 3.80 14.40
C HIS A 220 -12.07 4.48 14.71
N ASN A 221 -12.79 4.91 13.66
CA ASN A 221 -14.04 5.62 13.79
C ASN A 221 -15.07 4.76 14.54
N ALA A 222 -15.27 3.50 14.12
CA ALA A 222 -16.19 2.60 14.80
C ALA A 222 -15.83 2.35 16.28
N THR A 223 -14.53 2.28 16.60
CA THR A 223 -14.06 2.10 17.98
C THR A 223 -14.32 3.35 18.82
N LEU A 224 -13.88 4.52 18.33
CA LEU A 224 -14.00 5.79 19.05
C LEU A 224 -15.45 6.23 19.20
N THR A 225 -16.30 6.01 18.19
CA THR A 225 -17.74 6.26 18.28
C THR A 225 -18.35 5.42 19.39
N LYS A 226 -18.04 4.12 19.47
CA LYS A 226 -18.57 3.27 20.55
C LYS A 226 -18.04 3.63 21.93
N ILE A 227 -16.76 4.02 22.05
CA ILE A 227 -16.20 4.54 23.30
C ILE A 227 -16.95 5.80 23.73
N SER A 228 -17.17 6.73 22.80
CA SER A 228 -17.90 7.99 23.04
C SER A 228 -19.35 7.73 23.46
N GLU A 229 -20.05 6.86 22.74
CA GLU A 229 -21.42 6.45 23.04
C GLU A 229 -21.51 5.80 24.44
N THR A 230 -20.58 4.90 24.75
CA THR A 230 -20.57 4.23 26.06
C THR A 230 -20.30 5.22 27.20
N ASN A 231 -19.33 6.12 27.02
CA ASN A 231 -19.04 7.19 27.97
C ASN A 231 -20.27 8.11 28.15
N HIS A 232 -20.91 8.51 27.06
CA HIS A 232 -22.09 9.36 27.10
C HIS A 232 -23.23 8.66 27.85
N ASN A 233 -23.50 7.39 27.58
CA ASN A 233 -24.57 6.65 28.22
C ASN A 233 -24.30 6.45 29.72
N ILE A 234 -23.06 6.16 30.11
CA ILE A 234 -22.66 6.07 31.52
C ILE A 234 -22.84 7.43 32.21
N GLU A 235 -22.34 8.52 31.61
CA GLU A 235 -22.48 9.85 32.20
C GLU A 235 -23.95 10.30 32.29
N SER A 236 -24.75 10.05 31.25
CA SER A 236 -26.18 10.33 31.23
C SER A 236 -26.94 9.50 32.26
N CYS A 237 -26.58 8.22 32.45
CA CYS A 237 -27.14 7.38 33.51
C CYS A 237 -26.80 7.93 34.91
N ILE A 238 -25.54 8.32 35.13
CA ILE A 238 -25.09 8.91 36.40
C ILE A 238 -25.79 10.26 36.66
N ARG A 239 -25.92 11.12 35.65
CA ARG A 239 -26.58 12.43 35.76
C ARG A 239 -28.11 12.30 35.91
N GLY A 240 -28.72 11.36 35.18
CA GLY A 240 -30.16 11.12 35.16
C GLY A 240 -30.69 10.32 36.36
N ALA A 241 -29.84 9.66 37.13
CA ALA A 241 -30.18 9.14 38.46
C ALA A 241 -30.04 10.19 39.59
N VAL A 242 -29.26 11.26 39.36
CA VAL A 242 -29.13 12.38 40.31
C VAL A 242 -30.20 13.44 40.07
N ASP A 243 -30.72 13.60 38.84
CA ASP A 243 -31.82 14.53 38.57
C ASP A 243 -33.21 13.95 38.71
N CYS A 244 -33.42 12.63 38.89
CA CYS A 244 -34.74 12.18 39.32
C CYS A 244 -34.91 10.77 39.90
N SER A 245 -34.47 10.59 41.15
CA SER A 245 -35.06 9.58 42.05
C SER A 245 -36.45 9.98 42.59
N LYS A 246 -36.99 11.13 42.17
CA LYS A 246 -38.34 11.66 42.48
C LYS A 246 -39.18 12.05 41.25
N CYS A 247 -38.87 11.61 40.02
CA CYS A 247 -39.73 11.91 38.86
C CYS A 247 -40.81 10.84 38.70
N SER A 248 -41.68 10.76 39.69
CA SER A 248 -43.08 10.48 39.40
C SER A 248 -43.71 11.79 38.90
N GLY A 249 -43.62 12.10 37.60
CA GLY A 249 -44.49 13.13 36.99
C GLY A 249 -43.88 14.31 36.20
N HIS A 250 -42.58 14.33 35.90
CA HIS A 250 -42.00 15.39 35.03
C HIS A 250 -41.39 14.84 33.74
N PHE A 251 -42.20 14.14 32.96
CA PHE A 251 -42.03 14.16 31.51
C PHE A 251 -42.76 15.40 31.01
N CYS A 252 -42.14 16.17 30.12
CA CYS A 252 -42.83 17.27 29.48
C CYS A 252 -43.80 16.68 28.47
N VAL A 253 -45.06 16.52 28.88
CA VAL A 253 -46.10 15.88 28.07
C VAL A 253 -46.38 16.72 26.82
N ASP A 254 -46.24 18.04 26.94
CA ASP A 254 -46.44 19.01 25.87
C ASP A 254 -45.11 19.59 25.40
N VAL A 255 -44.64 19.12 24.25
CA VAL A 255 -43.44 19.65 23.58
C VAL A 255 -43.87 20.49 22.39
N TYR A 256 -43.43 21.75 22.35
CA TYR A 256 -43.57 22.63 21.20
C TYR A 256 -42.32 22.50 20.31
N PRO A 257 -42.43 21.94 19.09
CA PRO A 257 -41.32 21.89 18.15
C PRO A 257 -41.16 23.22 17.43
N MET A 258 -39.97 23.80 17.49
CA MET A 258 -39.58 24.95 16.69
C MET A 258 -38.65 24.50 15.56
N ALA A 259 -39.02 24.84 14.33
CA ALA A 259 -38.22 24.55 13.15
C ALA A 259 -36.97 25.44 13.09
N SER A 260 -35.88 24.90 12.52
CA SER A 260 -34.64 25.65 12.25
C SER A 260 -34.89 26.94 11.47
N SER A 261 -35.87 26.94 10.55
CA SER A 261 -36.28 28.11 9.77
C SER A 261 -36.90 29.25 10.59
N SER A 262 -37.29 29.00 11.84
CA SER A 262 -37.82 30.02 12.76
C SER A 262 -36.73 30.73 13.57
N ILE A 263 -35.48 30.31 13.40
CA ILE A 263 -34.31 30.87 14.06
C ILE A 263 -33.61 31.79 13.06
N ASP A 264 -33.62 33.09 13.35
CA ASP A 264 -32.83 34.07 12.60
C ASP A 264 -31.43 34.17 13.23
N PHE A 265 -30.42 33.65 12.52
CA PHE A 265 -29.04 33.61 13.01
C PHE A 265 -28.34 34.98 13.02
N GLU A 266 -28.90 35.98 12.33
CA GLU A 266 -28.39 37.37 12.30
C GLU A 266 -29.02 38.23 13.41
N SER A 267 -30.07 37.73 14.08
CA SER A 267 -30.75 38.41 15.17
C SER A 267 -30.28 37.89 16.54
N THR A 268 -30.04 38.82 17.47
CA THR A 268 -29.75 38.48 18.88
C THR A 268 -31.00 38.13 19.69
N THR A 269 -32.17 38.14 19.06
CA THR A 269 -33.47 37.88 19.69
C THR A 269 -34.29 36.89 18.87
N MET A 270 -35.13 36.10 19.54
CA MET A 270 -35.98 35.08 18.92
C MET A 270 -37.42 35.21 19.40
N ASN A 271 -38.38 34.87 18.54
CA ASN A 271 -39.79 34.84 18.90
C ASN A 271 -40.04 33.80 20.01
N ASN A 272 -40.68 34.23 21.10
CA ASN A 272 -41.03 33.37 22.23
C ASN A 272 -42.40 32.69 21.97
N PRO A 273 -42.44 31.36 21.72
CA PRO A 273 -43.68 30.64 21.43
C PRO A 273 -44.62 30.50 22.65
N PHE A 274 -44.14 30.88 23.84
CA PHE A 274 -44.90 30.86 25.09
C PHE A 274 -45.32 32.25 25.56
N TYR A 275 -45.09 33.29 24.75
CA TYR A 275 -45.48 34.66 25.11
C TYR A 275 -47.00 34.76 25.32
N GLY A 276 -47.42 35.27 26.47
CA GLY A 276 -48.84 35.46 26.83
C GLY A 276 -49.54 34.21 27.40
N ARG A 277 -48.82 33.11 27.62
CA ARG A 277 -49.35 31.92 28.33
C ARG A 277 -49.22 32.09 29.84
N ASN A 278 -50.25 31.65 30.59
CA ASN A 278 -50.28 31.69 32.06
C ASN A 278 -49.91 30.34 32.71
N ASP A 279 -49.69 29.33 31.88
CA ASP A 279 -49.39 27.95 32.20
C ASP A 279 -47.92 27.64 31.88
N THR A 280 -47.23 27.00 32.82
CA THR A 280 -45.82 26.58 32.70
C THR A 280 -45.66 25.18 32.07
N SER A 281 -46.75 24.61 31.55
CA SER A 281 -46.78 23.29 30.94
C SER A 281 -46.44 23.37 29.45
N GLY A 282 -45.15 23.42 29.15
CA GLY A 282 -44.67 23.31 27.77
C GLY A 282 -43.15 23.34 27.68
N CYS A 283 -42.55 22.37 26.98
CA CYS A 283 -41.12 22.37 26.70
C CYS A 283 -40.87 22.76 25.25
N LEU A 284 -39.82 23.53 25.00
CA LEU A 284 -39.39 23.86 23.66
C LEU A 284 -38.34 22.85 23.21
N ILE A 285 -38.53 22.29 22.02
CA ILE A 285 -37.47 21.57 21.32
C ILE A 285 -37.10 22.33 20.05
N LEU A 286 -35.79 22.56 19.85
CA LEU A 286 -35.24 23.18 18.65
C LEU A 286 -34.83 22.06 17.69
N ASN A 287 -35.52 21.96 16.56
CA ASN A 287 -35.19 20.98 15.54
C ASN A 287 -34.11 21.54 14.62
N ILE A 288 -32.85 21.22 14.92
CA ILE A 288 -31.67 21.63 14.14
C ILE A 288 -31.37 20.52 13.11
N PHE A 289 -32.11 20.53 12.01
CA PHE A 289 -31.83 19.77 10.79
C PHE A 289 -32.09 20.64 9.57
#